data_AF-A0A7W1JCH6-F1
#
_entry.id   AF-A0A7W1JCH6-F1
#
_cell.length_a   1.000
_cell.length_b   1.000
_cell.length_c   1.000
_cell.angle_alpha   90.00
_cell.angle_beta   90.00
_cell.angle_gamma   90.00
#
_symmetry.space_group_name_H-M   'P 1'
#
loop_
_entity.id
_entity.type
_entity.pdbx_description
1 polymer ?
#
loop_
_entity_poly.entity_id
_entity_poly.type
_entity_poly.pdbx_seq_one_letter_code
_entity_poly.pdbx_strand_id
1 'polypeptide(L)'
;MSFKPFNLRCVVVIVGALLFSSAAGRTVYAQGGDSPTWNVGKVAPPKPKATPRPKPAATRPRLPRSSPPVRQPTGPLYSLQYRILKVEPNGSQAEVNTLSTFNPGDRLRFALKSTEDGFVYIVHQADPEQPGKLVFPDTNINGGQNMIRKGENFVVPLSCSGAAAKNCLYEVDSRSGQENYVIIFSRSATLDLPRDATDASGDIKAQALQKLWTASDLRSGQPQQGDTTFAVRHTSGSVRKSDQIVIRYLIRKKGMAESGANN
;
A
#
# COMPACT_ATOMS: atom_id res chain seq x y z
N MET A 1 20.12 -36.85 -34.74
CA MET A 1 20.53 -35.62 -35.46
C MET A 1 19.39 -35.16 -36.35
N SER A 2 18.72 -34.06 -36.02
CA SER A 2 17.86 -33.32 -36.95
C SER A 2 17.59 -31.94 -36.35
N PHE A 3 18.35 -30.94 -36.81
CA PHE A 3 18.23 -29.54 -36.42
C PHE A 3 17.24 -28.85 -37.36
N LYS A 4 16.23 -28.16 -36.81
CA LYS A 4 15.34 -27.25 -37.56
C LYS A 4 15.76 -25.79 -37.32
N PRO A 5 15.83 -24.95 -38.37
CA PRO A 5 16.28 -23.56 -38.25
C PRO A 5 15.15 -22.55 -37.96
N PHE A 6 15.53 -21.54 -37.17
CA PHE A 6 15.27 -20.09 -37.28
C PHE A 6 13.89 -19.58 -37.73
N ASN A 7 13.29 -18.69 -36.93
CA ASN A 7 12.67 -17.47 -37.45
C ASN A 7 12.78 -16.31 -36.44
N LEU A 8 13.58 -15.33 -36.86
CA LEU A 8 13.88 -14.04 -36.25
C LEU A 8 12.79 -13.05 -36.66
N ARG A 9 12.14 -12.34 -35.72
CA ARG A 9 11.29 -11.18 -36.06
C ARG A 9 11.48 -10.00 -35.11
N CYS A 10 12.08 -8.97 -35.72
CA CYS A 10 11.82 -7.53 -35.66
C CYS A 10 11.62 -6.83 -34.30
N VAL A 11 12.66 -6.05 -34.01
CA VAL A 11 12.70 -4.85 -33.17
C VAL A 11 11.70 -3.80 -33.65
N VAL A 12 10.96 -3.19 -32.72
CA VAL A 12 10.36 -1.86 -32.90
C VAL A 12 10.65 -1.03 -31.64
N VAL A 13 11.48 0.00 -31.80
CA VAL A 13 11.78 1.03 -30.80
C VAL A 13 10.90 2.23 -31.11
N ILE A 14 10.10 2.71 -30.15
CA ILE A 14 9.37 3.98 -30.27
C ILE A 14 10.00 4.97 -29.29
N VAL A 15 10.71 5.95 -29.85
CA VAL A 15 11.17 7.16 -29.16
C VAL A 15 10.07 8.22 -29.35
N GLY A 16 9.49 8.69 -28.25
CA GLY A 16 8.53 9.80 -28.25
C GLY A 16 8.97 10.88 -27.26
N ALA A 17 9.61 11.92 -27.77
CA ALA A 17 9.87 13.18 -27.08
C ALA A 17 8.82 14.21 -27.52
N LEU A 18 8.27 15.02 -26.61
CA LEU A 18 7.61 16.31 -26.96
C LEU A 18 7.43 17.24 -25.73
N LEU A 19 8.37 18.18 -25.67
CA LEU A 19 8.35 19.63 -25.37
C LEU A 19 7.18 20.32 -24.64
N PHE A 20 7.57 21.05 -23.58
CA PHE A 20 7.24 22.41 -23.13
C PHE A 20 5.98 23.15 -23.61
N SER A 21 5.28 23.77 -22.65
CA SER A 21 4.70 25.12 -22.82
C SER A 21 4.64 25.86 -21.48
N SER A 22 5.35 26.98 -21.42
CA SER A 22 5.38 27.99 -20.37
C SER A 22 4.34 29.08 -20.68
N ALA A 23 3.70 29.64 -19.66
CA ALA A 23 3.03 30.94 -19.76
C ALA A 23 3.14 31.72 -18.44
N ALA A 24 3.85 32.83 -18.51
CA ALA A 24 3.72 34.00 -17.64
C ALA A 24 2.29 34.56 -17.72
N GLY A 25 1.73 35.35 -16.81
CA GLY A 25 2.18 36.08 -15.64
C GLY A 25 1.08 37.13 -15.32
N ARG A 26 1.14 37.77 -14.16
CA ARG A 26 0.79 39.21 -13.92
C ARG A 26 0.80 39.53 -12.43
N THR A 27 1.63 40.51 -12.09
CA THR A 27 1.67 41.28 -10.84
C THR A 27 0.60 42.38 -10.86
N VAL A 28 -0.06 42.62 -9.72
CA VAL A 28 -0.76 43.88 -9.41
C VAL A 28 -0.46 44.28 -7.96
N TYR A 29 -0.16 45.57 -7.80
CA TYR A 29 0.32 46.26 -6.61
C TYR A 29 -0.70 46.35 -5.46
N ALA A 30 -0.16 46.54 -4.25
CA ALA A 30 -0.84 46.74 -2.97
C ALA A 30 -1.10 48.23 -2.64
N GLN A 31 -2.06 48.51 -1.75
CA GLN A 31 -1.98 49.52 -0.67
C GLN A 31 -3.25 49.39 0.21
N GLY A 32 -3.12 49.02 1.49
CA GLY A 32 -3.20 49.94 2.64
C GLY A 32 -4.61 49.92 3.26
N GLY A 33 -4.90 49.89 4.56
CA GLY A 33 -4.13 49.81 5.78
C GLY A 33 -5.08 49.40 6.94
N ASP A 34 -4.48 48.90 8.01
CA ASP A 34 -4.81 49.07 9.44
C ASP A 34 -6.26 48.87 9.96
N SER A 35 -6.46 47.74 10.68
CA SER A 35 -6.74 47.57 12.13
C SER A 35 -7.48 48.67 12.93
N PRO A 36 -8.01 48.45 14.16
CA PRO A 36 -8.51 47.25 14.86
C PRO A 36 -9.76 47.53 15.76
N THR A 37 -10.11 46.53 16.59
CA THR A 37 -10.77 46.59 17.92
C THR A 37 -12.27 46.89 18.08
N TRP A 38 -12.94 45.90 18.66
CA TRP A 38 -14.07 46.07 19.58
C TRP A 38 -13.54 46.31 21.00
N ASN A 39 -14.11 47.28 21.74
CA ASN A 39 -14.57 47.04 23.11
C ASN A 39 -15.40 48.20 23.69
N VAL A 40 -16.59 47.82 24.16
CA VAL A 40 -17.29 48.19 25.42
C VAL A 40 -16.97 49.54 26.08
N GLY A 41 -18.04 50.31 26.33
CA GLY A 41 -18.09 51.32 27.40
C GLY A 41 -19.39 52.13 27.41
N LYS A 42 -20.24 51.90 28.42
CA LYS A 42 -21.39 52.76 28.79
C LYS A 42 -20.88 54.13 29.28
N VAL A 43 -21.52 55.25 28.92
CA VAL A 43 -21.92 56.43 29.77
C VAL A 43 -22.79 57.38 28.90
N ALA A 44 -23.80 58.04 29.49
CA ALA A 44 -24.84 58.89 28.89
C ALA A 44 -24.44 60.40 28.79
N PRO A 45 -25.41 61.36 28.80
CA PRO A 45 -26.13 62.15 27.75
C PRO A 45 -25.38 63.50 27.41
N PRO A 46 -25.85 64.53 26.65
CA PRO A 46 -27.21 64.96 26.25
C PRO A 46 -27.41 65.28 24.76
N LYS A 47 -28.68 65.55 24.39
CA LYS A 47 -29.14 65.89 23.03
C LYS A 47 -28.70 67.31 22.59
N PRO A 48 -28.13 67.45 21.38
CA PRO A 48 -28.33 68.68 20.62
C PRO A 48 -28.69 68.45 19.13
N LYS A 49 -29.71 69.21 18.71
CA LYS A 49 -30.10 69.69 17.37
C LYS A 49 -29.84 68.78 16.15
N ALA A 50 -30.96 68.33 15.58
CA ALA A 50 -31.02 67.65 14.29
C ALA A 50 -30.49 68.54 13.16
N THR A 51 -29.36 68.14 12.59
CA THR A 51 -28.88 68.55 11.27
C THR A 51 -29.28 67.50 10.21
N PRO A 52 -29.36 67.87 8.94
CA PRO A 52 -29.90 67.01 7.88
C PRO A 52 -29.06 65.74 7.69
N ARG A 53 -29.75 64.59 7.68
CA ARG A 53 -29.16 63.24 7.60
C ARG A 53 -28.56 63.00 6.21
N PRO A 54 -27.25 62.71 6.07
CA PRO A 54 -26.68 62.22 4.82
C PRO A 54 -27.19 60.79 4.55
N LYS A 55 -27.51 60.49 3.29
CA LYS A 55 -27.91 59.15 2.83
C LYS A 55 -26.90 58.07 3.28
N PRO A 56 -27.34 56.90 3.76
CA PRO A 56 -26.44 55.80 4.09
C PRO A 56 -25.68 55.35 2.85
N ALA A 57 -24.36 55.45 2.86
CA ALA A 57 -23.51 54.83 1.86
C ALA A 57 -23.61 53.30 2.03
N ALA A 58 -23.93 52.61 0.95
CA ALA A 58 -24.08 51.16 0.91
C ALA A 58 -22.82 50.46 1.46
N THR A 59 -22.99 49.64 2.49
CA THR A 59 -21.94 48.79 3.05
C THR A 59 -21.45 47.83 1.97
N ARG A 60 -20.26 48.09 1.41
CA ARG A 60 -19.66 47.20 0.41
C ARG A 60 -19.37 45.83 1.04
N PRO A 61 -19.69 44.72 0.34
CA PRO A 61 -19.40 43.37 0.80
C PRO A 61 -17.90 43.22 1.08
N ARG A 62 -17.55 42.78 2.28
CA ARG A 62 -16.16 42.49 2.64
C ARG A 62 -15.73 41.25 1.88
N LEU A 63 -14.79 41.41 0.94
CA LEU A 63 -14.25 40.30 0.17
C LEU A 63 -13.63 39.26 1.12
N PRO A 64 -13.87 37.95 0.88
CA PRO A 64 -13.34 36.90 1.73
C PRO A 64 -11.81 36.94 1.74
N ARG A 65 -11.22 37.03 2.93
CA ARG A 65 -9.77 36.91 3.14
C ARG A 65 -9.34 35.53 2.64
N SER A 66 -8.45 35.50 1.65
CA SER A 66 -7.82 34.26 1.19
C SER A 66 -7.07 33.63 2.36
N SER A 67 -7.52 32.46 2.81
CA SER A 67 -6.81 31.68 3.81
C SER A 67 -5.37 31.41 3.35
N PRO A 68 -4.37 31.47 4.24
CA PRO A 68 -3.00 31.16 3.87
C PRO A 68 -2.91 29.74 3.28
N PRO A 69 -2.01 29.52 2.29
CA PRO A 69 -1.87 28.21 1.67
C PRO A 69 -1.50 27.18 2.73
N VAL A 70 -2.34 26.15 2.84
CA VAL A 70 -2.09 25.00 3.71
C VAL A 70 -0.78 24.36 3.27
N ARG A 71 0.29 24.50 4.06
CA ARG A 71 1.56 23.82 3.79
C ARG A 71 1.30 22.32 3.74
N GLN A 72 1.51 21.72 2.58
CA GLN A 72 1.46 20.28 2.45
C GLN A 72 2.64 19.68 3.22
N PRO A 73 2.43 18.57 3.95
CA PRO A 73 3.50 17.89 4.66
C PRO A 73 4.50 17.31 3.65
N THR A 74 5.77 17.62 3.81
CA THR A 74 6.88 17.13 2.98
C THR A 74 7.56 15.90 3.60
N GLY A 75 6.78 15.01 4.21
CA GLY A 75 7.29 13.73 4.70
C GLY A 75 7.57 12.76 3.53
N PRO A 76 8.62 11.91 3.60
CA PRO A 76 8.83 10.87 2.61
C PRO A 76 7.63 9.92 2.59
N LEU A 77 7.23 9.48 1.39
CA LEU A 77 6.24 8.42 1.26
C LEU A 77 6.86 7.12 1.79
N TYR A 78 6.13 6.41 2.65
CA TYR A 78 6.57 5.12 3.11
C TYR A 78 6.28 4.05 2.04
N SER A 79 7.12 3.02 2.00
CA SER A 79 7.04 1.95 1.02
C SER A 79 7.35 0.61 1.66
N LEU A 80 6.73 -0.43 1.11
CA LEU A 80 7.01 -1.81 1.41
C LEU A 80 7.54 -2.49 0.16
N GLN A 81 8.69 -3.13 0.29
CA GLN A 81 9.25 -4.01 -0.71
C GLN A 81 9.04 -5.46 -0.30
N TYR A 82 8.66 -6.31 -1.24
CA TYR A 82 8.63 -7.75 -1.03
C TYR A 82 9.41 -8.50 -2.12
N ARG A 83 9.85 -9.70 -1.75
CA ARG A 83 10.58 -10.66 -2.58
C ARG A 83 10.13 -12.06 -2.22
N ILE A 84 10.22 -12.95 -3.20
CA ILE A 84 9.93 -14.37 -3.01
C ILE A 84 11.25 -15.13 -3.03
N LEU A 85 11.48 -15.91 -1.97
CA LEU A 85 12.63 -16.78 -1.87
C LEU A 85 12.15 -18.22 -1.99
N LYS A 86 12.70 -18.96 -2.95
CA LYS A 86 12.56 -20.40 -3.05
C LYS A 86 13.65 -21.07 -2.23
N VAL A 87 13.28 -22.03 -1.39
CA VAL A 87 14.17 -22.79 -0.52
C VAL A 87 14.38 -24.19 -1.10
N GLU A 88 15.60 -24.46 -1.50
CA GLU A 88 16.02 -25.73 -2.09
C GLU A 88 16.11 -26.84 -1.03
N PRO A 89 16.10 -28.13 -1.42
CA PRO A 89 16.20 -29.26 -0.49
C PRO A 89 17.40 -29.19 0.46
N ASN A 90 18.54 -28.65 -0.02
CA ASN A 90 19.76 -28.46 0.76
C ASN A 90 19.70 -27.27 1.75
N GLY A 91 18.56 -26.58 1.86
CA GLY A 91 18.36 -25.43 2.73
C GLY A 91 18.88 -24.10 2.19
N SER A 92 19.57 -24.10 1.03
CA SER A 92 19.91 -22.86 0.33
C SER A 92 18.66 -22.16 -0.17
N GLN A 93 18.73 -20.83 -0.31
CA GLN A 93 17.60 -20.02 -0.75
C GLN A 93 18.01 -19.13 -1.92
N ALA A 94 17.15 -19.05 -2.92
CA ALA A 94 17.33 -18.22 -4.09
C ALA A 94 16.13 -17.29 -4.29
N GLU A 95 16.40 -16.05 -4.65
CA GLU A 95 15.35 -15.11 -5.03
C GLU A 95 14.80 -15.51 -6.41
N VAL A 96 13.48 -15.54 -6.54
CA VAL A 96 12.80 -15.95 -7.77
C VAL A 96 11.89 -14.83 -8.28
N ASN A 97 11.64 -14.83 -9.59
CA ASN A 97 10.73 -13.89 -10.22
C ASN A 97 9.31 -14.09 -9.64
N THR A 98 8.66 -13.00 -9.23
CA THR A 98 7.30 -12.98 -8.68
C THR A 98 6.23 -13.45 -9.66
N LEU A 99 6.53 -13.47 -10.97
CA LEU A 99 5.62 -13.97 -12.00
C LEU A 99 5.85 -15.45 -12.36
N SER A 100 6.76 -16.13 -11.65
CA SER A 100 7.09 -17.53 -11.91
C SER A 100 5.92 -18.46 -11.62
N THR A 101 5.88 -19.56 -12.34
CA THR A 101 5.03 -20.71 -11.99
C THR A 101 5.83 -21.66 -11.12
N PHE A 102 5.26 -22.04 -9.98
CA PHE A 102 5.85 -22.94 -9.00
C PHE A 102 5.37 -24.38 -9.22
N ASN A 103 6.21 -25.34 -8.85
CA ASN A 103 5.87 -26.75 -8.87
C ASN A 103 5.37 -27.21 -7.49
N PRO A 104 4.56 -28.27 -7.43
CA PRO A 104 4.23 -28.91 -6.17
C PRO A 104 5.47 -29.29 -5.38
N GLY A 105 5.46 -29.03 -4.07
CA GLY A 105 6.59 -29.25 -3.17
C GLY A 105 7.63 -28.12 -3.17
N ASP A 106 7.49 -27.09 -4.01
CA ASP A 106 8.32 -25.89 -3.90
C ASP A 106 8.07 -25.23 -2.53
N ARG A 107 9.16 -24.84 -1.85
CA ARG A 107 9.09 -24.27 -0.50
C ARG A 107 9.47 -22.80 -0.55
N LEU A 108 8.61 -21.93 -0.04
CA LEU A 108 8.72 -20.50 -0.24
C LEU A 108 8.83 -19.73 1.08
N ARG A 109 9.48 -18.57 0.99
CA ARG A 109 9.49 -17.52 2.00
C ARG A 109 9.20 -16.16 1.36
N PHE A 110 8.61 -15.27 2.14
CA PHE A 110 8.52 -13.86 1.83
C PHE A 110 9.67 -13.12 2.51
N ALA A 111 10.42 -12.33 1.75
CA ALA A 111 11.39 -11.38 2.29
C ALA A 111 10.86 -9.97 2.09
N LEU A 112 10.63 -9.28 3.19
CA LEU A 112 10.00 -7.96 3.25
C LEU A 112 11.03 -6.92 3.72
N LYS A 113 10.91 -5.70 3.22
CA LYS A 113 11.74 -4.56 3.66
C LYS A 113 10.91 -3.30 3.58
N SER A 114 10.82 -2.58 4.69
CA SER A 114 10.04 -1.34 4.79
C SER A 114 10.95 -0.12 4.93
N THR A 115 10.52 1.05 4.45
CA THR A 115 11.20 2.32 4.70
C THR A 115 10.85 2.95 6.04
N GLU A 116 9.92 2.36 6.80
CA GLU A 116 9.49 2.76 8.13
C GLU A 116 9.27 1.55 9.04
N ASP A 117 9.27 1.76 10.35
CA ASP A 117 8.89 0.74 11.32
C ASP A 117 7.38 0.46 11.20
N GLY A 118 6.98 -0.80 11.41
CA GLY A 118 5.58 -1.17 11.39
C GLY A 118 5.36 -2.67 11.53
N PHE A 119 4.15 -3.12 11.25
CA PHE A 119 3.68 -4.47 11.49
C PHE A 119 3.24 -5.12 10.20
N VAL A 120 3.53 -6.41 10.06
CA VAL A 120 3.18 -7.21 8.88
C VAL A 120 2.13 -8.25 9.23
N TYR A 121 1.20 -8.45 8.31
CA TYR A 121 0.24 -9.55 8.35
C TYR A 121 0.26 -10.24 7.00
N ILE A 122 0.14 -11.57 7.00
CA ILE A 122 0.05 -12.34 5.77
C ILE A 122 -1.22 -13.19 5.88
N VAL A 123 -2.09 -13.04 4.89
CA VAL A 123 -3.34 -13.78 4.78
C VAL A 123 -3.27 -14.65 3.54
N HIS A 124 -3.58 -15.93 3.67
CA HIS A 124 -3.70 -16.87 2.55
C HIS A 124 -5.16 -16.98 2.12
N GLN A 125 -5.40 -16.90 0.81
CA GLN A 125 -6.69 -17.09 0.19
C GLN A 125 -6.53 -18.08 -0.98
N ALA A 126 -7.35 -19.13 -1.01
CA ALA A 126 -7.39 -20.03 -2.17
C ALA A 126 -7.81 -19.27 -3.43
N ASP A 127 -8.79 -18.37 -3.30
CA ASP A 127 -9.30 -17.50 -4.35
C ASP A 127 -9.69 -16.14 -3.73
N PRO A 128 -9.62 -15.01 -4.46
CA PRO A 128 -10.00 -13.70 -3.93
C PRO A 128 -11.41 -13.59 -3.35
N GLU A 129 -12.34 -14.42 -3.82
CA GLU A 129 -13.74 -14.44 -3.39
C GLU A 129 -13.98 -15.32 -2.15
N GLN A 130 -12.99 -16.10 -1.74
CA GLN A 130 -13.07 -16.99 -0.59
C GLN A 130 -12.54 -16.34 0.70
N PRO A 131 -13.02 -16.75 1.89
CA PRO A 131 -12.43 -16.34 3.16
C PRO A 131 -10.91 -16.60 3.18
N GLY A 132 -10.17 -15.70 3.81
CA GLY A 132 -8.73 -15.75 3.93
C GLY A 132 -8.29 -16.15 5.33
N LYS A 133 -7.35 -17.07 5.42
CA LYS A 133 -6.75 -17.51 6.68
C LYS A 133 -5.57 -16.62 7.04
N LEU A 134 -5.56 -16.07 8.25
CA LEU A 134 -4.38 -15.36 8.76
C LEU A 134 -3.26 -16.37 9.02
N VAL A 135 -2.19 -16.31 8.22
CA VAL A 135 -1.04 -17.22 8.33
C VAL A 135 0.16 -16.59 9.05
N PHE A 136 0.13 -15.26 9.24
CA PHE A 136 1.12 -14.53 10.03
C PHE A 136 0.50 -13.23 10.57
N PRO A 137 0.68 -12.86 11.86
CA PRO A 137 1.50 -13.54 12.87
C PRO A 137 0.93 -14.89 13.33
N ASP A 138 1.82 -15.84 13.60
CA ASP A 138 1.52 -17.11 14.29
C ASP A 138 2.61 -17.31 15.35
N THR A 139 2.25 -17.74 16.56
CA THR A 139 3.22 -17.92 17.66
C THR A 139 4.33 -18.93 17.34
N ASN A 140 4.07 -19.86 16.44
CA ASN A 140 5.04 -20.85 15.97
C ASN A 140 5.91 -20.34 14.82
N ILE A 141 5.66 -19.14 14.28
CA ILE A 141 6.41 -18.51 13.19
C ILE A 141 7.01 -17.21 13.69
N ASN A 142 8.34 -17.12 13.69
CA ASN A 142 9.09 -15.97 14.22
C ASN A 142 8.66 -15.58 15.65
N GLY A 143 8.19 -16.56 16.44
CA GLY A 143 7.67 -16.31 17.79
C GLY A 143 6.42 -15.41 17.83
N GLY A 144 5.68 -15.30 16.73
CA GLY A 144 4.55 -14.37 16.58
C GLY A 144 4.94 -12.90 16.44
N GLN A 145 6.24 -12.57 16.38
CA GLN A 145 6.70 -11.20 16.25
C GLN A 145 6.51 -10.74 14.81
N ASN A 146 5.60 -9.80 14.59
CA ASN A 146 5.31 -9.25 13.27
C ASN A 146 5.80 -7.81 13.04
N MET A 147 6.57 -7.26 13.98
CA MET A 147 7.20 -5.96 13.81
C MET A 147 8.37 -6.06 12.82
N ILE A 148 8.34 -5.24 11.78
CA ILE A 148 9.46 -4.97 10.88
C ILE A 148 10.06 -3.61 11.22
N ARG A 149 11.40 -3.54 11.31
CA ARG A 149 12.10 -2.27 11.46
C ARG A 149 12.51 -1.70 10.11
N LYS A 150 12.60 -0.38 10.06
CA LYS A 150 13.03 0.38 8.89
C LYS A 150 14.36 -0.15 8.34
N GLY A 151 14.35 -0.47 7.06
CA GLY A 151 15.52 -0.90 6.30
C GLY A 151 15.98 -2.33 6.57
N GLU A 152 15.38 -3.04 7.54
CA GLU A 152 15.74 -4.43 7.83
C GLU A 152 15.07 -5.40 6.84
N ASN A 153 15.78 -6.47 6.49
CA ASN A 153 15.20 -7.59 5.74
C ASN A 153 14.48 -8.50 6.73
N PHE A 154 13.15 -8.50 6.65
CA PHE A 154 12.28 -9.32 7.48
C PHE A 154 11.80 -10.54 6.68
N VAL A 155 12.20 -11.73 7.10
CA VAL A 155 11.88 -12.98 6.38
C VAL A 155 10.78 -13.74 7.12
N VAL A 156 9.75 -14.16 6.40
CA VAL A 156 8.65 -14.95 6.93
C VAL A 156 8.41 -16.16 6.03
N PRO A 157 8.43 -17.38 6.58
CA PRO A 157 8.89 -17.75 7.93
C PRO A 157 10.43 -17.79 8.01
N LEU A 158 11.02 -17.21 9.07
CA LEU A 158 12.46 -17.30 9.35
C LEU A 158 12.78 -18.45 10.30
N SER A 159 12.09 -18.50 11.44
CA SER A 159 12.33 -19.49 12.51
C SER A 159 11.01 -20.04 13.01
N CYS A 160 10.96 -21.34 13.29
CA CYS A 160 9.70 -21.98 13.66
C CYS A 160 9.84 -22.98 14.79
N SER A 161 8.79 -23.10 15.58
CA SER A 161 8.75 -23.92 16.79
C SER A 161 7.52 -24.83 16.81
N GLY A 162 7.48 -25.75 17.77
CA GLY A 162 6.33 -26.64 17.98
C GLY A 162 6.04 -27.54 16.78
N ALA A 163 4.77 -27.78 16.50
CA ALA A 163 4.33 -28.63 15.39
C ALA A 163 4.76 -28.10 14.01
N ALA A 164 4.98 -26.79 13.87
CA ALA A 164 5.42 -26.16 12.62
C ALA A 164 6.92 -26.34 12.32
N ALA A 165 7.73 -26.79 13.29
CA ALA A 165 9.18 -26.84 13.14
C ALA A 165 9.67 -27.69 11.96
N LYS A 166 8.94 -28.75 11.58
CA LYS A 166 9.31 -29.64 10.48
C LYS A 166 8.97 -29.06 9.09
N ASN A 167 7.85 -28.35 8.98
CA ASN A 167 7.25 -27.94 7.69
C ASN A 167 6.87 -26.45 7.69
N CYS A 168 7.72 -25.60 8.23
CA CYS A 168 7.32 -24.22 8.44
C CYS A 168 7.21 -23.40 7.16
N LEU A 169 8.00 -23.76 6.15
CA LEU A 169 8.05 -23.07 4.87
C LEU A 169 6.68 -23.13 4.19
N TYR A 170 6.34 -22.11 3.41
CA TYR A 170 5.12 -22.14 2.60
C TYR A 170 5.32 -23.14 1.47
N GLU A 171 4.77 -24.34 1.63
CA GLU A 171 4.85 -25.39 0.63
C GLU A 171 3.74 -25.22 -0.40
N VAL A 172 4.14 -25.22 -1.67
CA VAL A 172 3.22 -25.20 -2.80
C VAL A 172 2.58 -26.57 -2.92
N ASP A 173 1.26 -26.64 -2.74
CA ASP A 173 0.53 -27.91 -2.81
C ASP A 173 0.46 -28.50 -4.23
N SER A 174 -0.13 -29.69 -4.36
CA SER A 174 -0.27 -30.41 -5.63
C SER A 174 -1.40 -29.90 -6.54
N ARG A 175 -2.26 -29.00 -6.06
CA ARG A 175 -3.40 -28.50 -6.83
C ARG A 175 -2.91 -27.51 -7.87
N SER A 176 -3.29 -27.74 -9.13
CA SER A 176 -3.10 -26.73 -10.19
C SER A 176 -3.90 -25.47 -9.91
N GLY A 177 -3.42 -24.35 -10.41
CA GLY A 177 -4.18 -23.11 -10.45
C GLY A 177 -3.43 -21.97 -9.79
N GLN A 178 -4.17 -21.15 -9.04
CA GLN A 178 -3.65 -19.95 -8.43
C GLN A 178 -4.02 -19.88 -6.96
N GLU A 179 -3.17 -19.27 -6.16
CA GLU A 179 -3.44 -18.93 -4.77
C GLU A 179 -3.00 -17.50 -4.49
N ASN A 180 -3.66 -16.86 -3.52
CA ASN A 180 -3.44 -15.47 -3.19
C ASN A 180 -2.83 -15.35 -1.80
N TYR A 181 -1.77 -14.56 -1.70
CA TYR A 181 -1.23 -14.10 -0.44
C TYR A 181 -1.43 -12.59 -0.36
N VAL A 182 -2.21 -12.16 0.63
CA VAL A 182 -2.43 -10.74 0.91
C VAL A 182 -1.45 -10.34 2.01
N ILE A 183 -0.44 -9.56 1.63
CA ILE A 183 0.56 -9.00 2.54
C ILE A 183 0.07 -7.61 2.93
N ILE A 184 -0.10 -7.40 4.23
CA ILE A 184 -0.57 -6.14 4.79
C ILE A 184 0.53 -5.58 5.68
N PHE A 185 1.05 -4.41 5.34
CA PHE A 185 1.91 -3.63 6.21
C PHE A 185 1.08 -2.52 6.85
N SER A 186 1.24 -2.31 8.15
CA SER A 186 0.53 -1.30 8.94
C SER A 186 1.50 -0.57 9.86
N ARG A 187 1.32 0.73 10.07
CA ARG A 187 2.07 1.47 11.11
C ARG A 187 1.55 1.19 12.53
N SER A 188 0.36 0.61 12.64
CA SER A 188 -0.27 0.23 13.91
C SER A 188 -0.15 -1.27 14.15
N ALA A 189 0.04 -1.65 15.42
CA ALA A 189 0.08 -3.04 15.89
C ALA A 189 -1.27 -3.75 15.75
N THR A 190 -2.33 -2.99 15.55
CA THR A 190 -3.67 -3.51 15.32
C THR A 190 -3.95 -3.47 13.83
N LEU A 191 -4.30 -4.63 13.28
CA LEU A 191 -4.86 -4.71 11.94
C LEU A 191 -6.27 -4.12 11.99
N ASP A 192 -6.49 -3.00 11.30
CA ASP A 192 -7.79 -2.32 11.24
C ASP A 192 -8.73 -3.09 10.31
N LEU A 193 -9.23 -4.21 10.80
CA LEU A 193 -10.27 -4.99 10.14
C LEU A 193 -11.65 -4.45 10.53
N PRO A 194 -12.64 -4.48 9.62
CA PRO A 194 -14.04 -4.31 10.00
C PRO A 194 -14.43 -5.18 11.21
N ARG A 195 -15.33 -4.71 12.08
CA ARG A 195 -15.72 -5.44 13.31
C ARG A 195 -16.28 -6.84 13.04
N ASP A 196 -16.87 -7.02 11.87
CA ASP A 196 -17.45 -8.26 11.38
C ASP A 196 -16.54 -8.96 10.35
N ALA A 197 -15.25 -8.61 10.29
CA ALA A 197 -14.33 -9.09 9.27
C ALA A 197 -14.01 -10.57 9.39
N THR A 198 -14.20 -11.18 10.56
CA THR A 198 -14.01 -12.62 10.73
C THR A 198 -15.34 -13.36 10.68
N ASP A 199 -15.32 -14.57 10.14
CA ASP A 199 -16.42 -15.51 10.27
C ASP A 199 -16.35 -16.32 11.57
N ALA A 200 -17.25 -17.29 11.73
CA ALA A 200 -17.33 -18.14 12.92
C ALA A 200 -16.10 -19.05 13.09
N SER A 201 -15.35 -19.32 12.02
CA SER A 201 -14.13 -20.13 12.01
C SER A 201 -12.89 -19.31 12.35
N GLY A 202 -13.03 -17.98 12.44
CA GLY A 202 -11.91 -17.05 12.65
C GLY A 202 -11.20 -16.67 11.36
N ASP A 203 -11.70 -17.10 10.21
CA ASP A 203 -11.16 -16.71 8.90
C ASP A 203 -11.65 -15.30 8.53
N ILE A 204 -10.82 -14.54 7.83
CA ILE A 204 -11.11 -13.18 7.41
C ILE A 204 -11.99 -13.25 6.16
N LYS A 205 -13.22 -12.76 6.24
CA LYS A 205 -14.17 -12.69 5.12
C LYS A 205 -13.56 -12.04 3.89
N ALA A 206 -13.83 -12.61 2.73
CA ALA A 206 -13.37 -12.09 1.44
C ALA A 206 -13.74 -10.61 1.24
N GLN A 207 -14.94 -10.21 1.65
CA GLN A 207 -15.43 -8.83 1.52
C GLN A 207 -14.61 -7.86 2.38
N ALA A 208 -14.10 -8.29 3.54
CA ALA A 208 -13.24 -7.46 4.38
C ALA A 208 -11.87 -7.25 3.72
N LEU A 209 -11.26 -8.31 3.19
CA LEU A 209 -10.01 -8.23 2.43
C LEU A 209 -10.17 -7.40 1.15
N GLN A 210 -11.30 -7.51 0.47
CA GLN A 210 -11.57 -6.72 -0.73
C GLN A 210 -11.74 -5.23 -0.41
N LYS A 211 -12.37 -4.89 0.72
CA LYS A 211 -12.45 -3.49 1.20
C LYS A 211 -11.07 -2.93 1.51
N LEU A 212 -10.22 -3.70 2.19
CA LEU A 212 -8.83 -3.33 2.47
C LEU A 212 -8.04 -3.09 1.18
N TRP A 213 -8.12 -4.04 0.25
CA TRP A 213 -7.47 -3.92 -1.06
C TRP A 213 -7.92 -2.65 -1.79
N THR A 214 -9.23 -2.46 -1.96
CA THR A 214 -9.77 -1.29 -2.69
C THR A 214 -9.36 0.03 -2.02
N ALA A 215 -9.36 0.09 -0.69
CA ALA A 215 -8.92 1.27 0.04
C ALA A 215 -7.42 1.54 -0.12
N SER A 216 -6.61 0.49 -0.20
CA SER A 216 -5.16 0.57 -0.43
C SER A 216 -4.83 0.93 -1.87
N ASP A 217 -5.46 0.29 -2.85
CA ASP A 217 -5.20 0.46 -4.30
C ASP A 217 -5.46 1.91 -4.74
N LEU A 218 -6.57 2.49 -4.30
CA LEU A 218 -6.89 3.91 -4.48
C LEU A 218 -5.83 4.86 -3.88
N ARG A 219 -5.05 4.35 -2.93
CA ARG A 219 -4.04 5.10 -2.19
C ARG A 219 -2.64 4.66 -2.51
N SER A 220 -2.38 3.68 -3.37
CA SER A 220 -1.04 3.17 -3.63
C SER A 220 -0.54 3.60 -5.00
N GLY A 221 0.75 3.89 -5.11
CA GLY A 221 1.40 4.05 -6.41
C GLY A 221 1.46 2.73 -7.17
N GLN A 222 1.70 2.80 -8.48
CA GLN A 222 1.97 1.61 -9.28
C GLN A 222 3.15 0.82 -8.71
N PRO A 223 3.14 -0.52 -8.79
CA PRO A 223 4.28 -1.33 -8.37
C PRO A 223 5.57 -0.88 -9.08
N GLN A 224 6.64 -0.71 -8.31
CA GLN A 224 7.96 -0.32 -8.80
C GLN A 224 8.95 -1.46 -8.60
N GLN A 225 10.03 -1.47 -9.36
CA GLN A 225 11.15 -2.37 -9.08
C GLN A 225 11.80 -1.97 -7.73
N GLY A 226 12.11 -2.97 -6.90
CA GLY A 226 12.80 -2.79 -5.63
C GLY A 226 14.33 -2.83 -5.76
N ASP A 227 14.99 -3.12 -4.64
CA ASP A 227 16.46 -3.12 -4.54
C ASP A 227 17.16 -4.26 -5.31
N THR A 228 16.40 -5.25 -5.81
CA THR A 228 16.90 -6.41 -6.56
C THR A 228 16.11 -6.59 -7.85
N THR A 229 16.58 -7.46 -8.74
CA THR A 229 15.93 -7.74 -10.03
C THR A 229 14.49 -8.25 -9.88
N PHE A 230 14.19 -9.02 -8.83
CA PHE A 230 12.85 -9.60 -8.62
C PHE A 230 12.08 -8.95 -7.46
N ALA A 231 12.66 -7.97 -6.78
CA ALA A 231 11.95 -7.21 -5.76
C ALA A 231 10.88 -6.32 -6.38
N VAL A 232 9.73 -6.28 -5.72
CA VAL A 232 8.64 -5.37 -6.04
C VAL A 232 8.41 -4.44 -4.85
N ARG A 233 8.37 -3.13 -5.12
CA ARG A 233 8.13 -2.07 -4.15
C ARG A 233 6.76 -1.45 -4.39
N HIS A 234 5.98 -1.35 -3.33
CA HIS A 234 4.74 -0.59 -3.29
C HIS A 234 4.96 0.63 -2.40
N THR A 235 4.64 1.80 -2.93
CA THR A 235 4.76 3.07 -2.21
C THR A 235 3.37 3.59 -1.90
N SER A 236 3.19 4.10 -0.69
CA SER A 236 1.98 4.85 -0.36
C SER A 236 1.85 6.05 -1.30
N GLY A 237 0.64 6.30 -1.79
CA GLY A 237 0.25 7.47 -2.57
C GLY A 237 -0.19 8.66 -1.71
N SER A 238 -0.14 8.56 -0.37
CA SER A 238 -0.42 9.70 0.50
C SER A 238 0.35 9.66 1.82
N VAL A 239 1.14 10.71 2.08
CA VAL A 239 1.87 10.94 3.33
C VAL A 239 0.96 10.97 4.58
N ARG A 240 -0.32 11.34 4.43
CA ARG A 240 -1.25 11.56 5.58
C ARG A 240 -2.35 10.53 5.74
N LYS A 241 -2.74 9.83 4.67
CA LYS A 241 -4.02 9.11 4.66
C LYS A 241 -3.91 7.61 4.61
N SER A 242 -2.75 7.04 4.30
CA SER A 242 -2.61 5.59 4.38
C SER A 242 -1.81 5.27 5.63
N ASP A 243 -2.41 4.50 6.54
CA ASP A 243 -1.68 3.85 7.64
C ASP A 243 -1.23 2.45 7.25
N GLN A 244 -1.60 2.00 6.05
CA GLN A 244 -1.41 0.63 5.57
C GLN A 244 -1.01 0.59 4.10
N ILE A 245 -0.25 -0.45 3.73
CA ILE A 245 -0.01 -0.87 2.35
C ILE A 245 -0.51 -2.31 2.25
N VAL A 246 -1.40 -2.59 1.30
CA VAL A 246 -1.91 -3.93 1.02
C VAL A 246 -1.38 -4.37 -0.34
N ILE A 247 -0.78 -5.54 -0.39
CA ILE A 247 -0.22 -6.17 -1.60
C ILE A 247 -0.91 -7.51 -1.76
N ARG A 248 -1.48 -7.76 -2.95
CA ARG A 248 -1.95 -9.10 -3.32
C ARG A 248 -0.91 -9.75 -4.21
N TYR A 249 -0.30 -10.82 -3.71
CA TYR A 249 0.64 -11.65 -4.45
C TYR A 249 -0.06 -12.92 -4.92
N LEU A 250 0.08 -13.22 -6.22
CA LEU A 250 -0.53 -14.37 -6.87
C LEU A 250 0.50 -15.46 -7.10
N ILE A 251 0.37 -16.59 -6.40
CA ILE A 251 1.17 -17.79 -6.68
C ILE A 251 0.50 -18.55 -7.81
N ARG A 252 1.26 -18.79 -8.88
CA ARG A 252 0.85 -19.65 -9.99
C ARG A 252 1.42 -21.04 -9.76
N LYS A 253 0.58 -22.07 -9.77
CA LYS A 253 0.96 -23.45 -9.47
C LYS A 253 0.76 -24.33 -10.69
N LYS A 254 1.78 -25.12 -11.02
CA LYS A 254 1.66 -26.24 -11.95
C LYS A 254 0.95 -27.38 -11.23
N GLY A 255 -0.11 -27.95 -11.79
CA GLY A 255 -0.68 -29.18 -11.23
C GLY A 255 0.29 -30.34 -11.40
N MET A 256 0.20 -31.34 -10.52
CA MET A 256 0.62 -32.67 -10.94
C MET A 256 -0.28 -33.10 -12.09
N ALA A 257 0.32 -33.54 -13.21
CA ALA A 257 -0.46 -34.22 -14.22
C ALA A 257 -1.10 -35.42 -13.51
N GLU A 258 -2.44 -35.49 -13.52
CA GLU A 258 -3.13 -36.72 -13.11
C GLU A 258 -2.52 -37.83 -13.94
N SER A 259 -1.72 -38.66 -13.29
CA SER A 259 -1.18 -39.88 -13.89
C SER A 259 -2.40 -40.70 -14.23
N GLY A 260 -2.87 -40.61 -15.47
CA GLY A 260 -3.95 -41.40 -16.00
C GLY A 260 -3.63 -42.87 -15.75
N ALA A 261 -4.20 -43.40 -14.69
CA ALA A 261 -4.29 -44.83 -14.46
C ALA A 261 -5.28 -45.34 -15.52
N ASN A 262 -4.77 -45.53 -16.74
CA ASN A 262 -5.40 -46.41 -17.71
C ASN A 262 -5.31 -47.81 -17.10
N ASN A 263 -6.43 -48.21 -16.51
CA ASN A 263 -6.71 -49.60 -16.16
C ASN A 263 -7.35 -50.28 -17.37
#